data_AF-A0A9D5HIM4-F1
#
_entry.id   AF-A0A9D5HIM4-F1
#
_cell.length_a   1.000
_cell.length_b   1.000
_cell.length_c   1.000
_cell.angle_alpha   90.00
_cell.angle_beta   90.00
_cell.angle_gamma   90.00
#
_symmetry.space_group_name_H-M   'P 1'
#
loop_
_entity.id
_entity.type
_entity.pdbx_description
1 polymer ?
#
loop_
_entity_poly.entity_id
_entity_poly.type
_entity_poly.pdbx_seq_one_letter_code
_entity_poly.pdbx_strand_id
1 'polypeptide(L)'
;MARSIHLLLLFSIFVFLSSSSGSETVNPQPEEFPSFKPKDVHKKSDAEGLNAWGCSYTVKIKTSCYSPRYTRDMISLAFGDTYRNEVYAPRLDDPSTGTFERCSTDTFKMQGPCGYGVCYLYLRRSGWDGWTPEWVQILETSYHRSVTFYYGSPIPNAVWYGFNNCPHLVTKATGGAHLISGV
;
A
#
# COMPACT_ATOMS: atom_id res chain seq x y z
N MET A 1 -6.53 -63.79 -0.69
CA MET A 1 -6.64 -62.58 0.17
C MET A 1 -5.69 -61.43 -0.19
N ALA A 2 -4.77 -61.57 -1.17
CA ALA A 2 -3.81 -60.51 -1.53
C ALA A 2 -4.34 -59.43 -2.52
N ARG A 3 -5.40 -59.70 -3.29
CA ARG A 3 -5.93 -58.74 -4.29
C ARG A 3 -6.75 -57.59 -3.71
N SER A 4 -7.37 -57.79 -2.53
CA SER A 4 -8.17 -56.75 -1.87
C SER A 4 -7.30 -55.66 -1.20
N ILE A 5 -6.07 -56.01 -0.83
CA ILE A 5 -5.12 -55.12 -0.14
C ILE A 5 -4.53 -54.09 -1.11
N HIS A 6 -4.32 -54.46 -2.39
CA HIS A 6 -3.83 -53.53 -3.41
C HIS A 6 -4.86 -52.45 -3.80
N LEU A 7 -6.17 -52.75 -3.77
CA LEU A 7 -7.20 -51.74 -4.01
C LEU A 7 -7.28 -50.71 -2.87
N LEU A 8 -7.07 -51.13 -1.63
CA LEU A 8 -7.08 -50.25 -0.46
C LEU A 8 -5.85 -49.33 -0.41
N LEU A 9 -4.69 -49.79 -0.89
CA LEU A 9 -3.47 -48.98 -0.97
C LEU A 9 -3.51 -47.94 -2.10
N LEU A 10 -4.22 -48.20 -3.21
CA LEU A 10 -4.41 -47.21 -4.28
C LEU A 10 -5.39 -46.10 -3.88
N PHE A 11 -6.35 -46.40 -3.00
CA PHE A 11 -7.27 -45.37 -2.47
C PHE A 11 -6.58 -44.43 -1.46
N SER A 12 -5.59 -44.91 -0.70
CA SER A 12 -4.88 -44.06 0.28
C SER A 12 -3.91 -43.07 -0.37
N ILE A 13 -3.41 -43.36 -1.58
CA ILE A 13 -2.51 -42.46 -2.32
C ILE A 13 -3.30 -41.32 -3.00
N PHE A 14 -4.55 -41.55 -3.38
CA PHE A 14 -5.37 -40.54 -4.06
C PHE A 14 -5.87 -39.41 -3.13
N VAL A 15 -5.82 -39.60 -1.81
CA VAL A 15 -6.31 -38.63 -0.81
C VAL A 15 -5.24 -37.59 -0.43
N PHE A 16 -3.97 -37.79 -0.81
CA PHE A 16 -2.87 -36.89 -0.40
C PHE A 16 -2.47 -35.81 -1.42
N LEU A 17 -3.20 -35.67 -2.54
CA LEU A 17 -2.96 -34.59 -3.51
C LEU A 17 -4.00 -33.46 -3.45
N SER A 18 -4.53 -33.17 -2.27
CA SER A 18 -5.19 -31.89 -2.01
C SER A 18 -4.12 -30.83 -1.81
N SER A 19 -3.52 -30.36 -2.91
CA SER A 19 -2.77 -29.11 -2.91
C SER A 19 -3.73 -28.00 -2.50
N SER A 20 -3.70 -27.59 -1.24
CA SER A 20 -4.37 -26.37 -0.82
C SER A 20 -3.68 -25.22 -1.54
N SER A 21 -4.28 -24.75 -2.64
CA SER A 21 -4.02 -23.43 -3.17
C SER A 21 -4.45 -22.43 -2.09
N GLY A 22 -3.54 -22.11 -1.19
CA GLY A 22 -3.73 -21.07 -0.19
C GLY A 22 -3.89 -19.76 -0.93
N SER A 23 -5.12 -19.26 -1.00
CA SER A 23 -5.33 -17.83 -1.21
C SER A 23 -4.78 -17.16 0.05
N GLU A 24 -3.61 -16.55 -0.03
CA GLU A 24 -3.14 -15.66 1.03
C GLU A 24 -4.22 -14.61 1.26
N THR A 25 -4.81 -14.62 2.46
CA THR A 25 -5.75 -13.58 2.86
C THR A 25 -4.98 -12.28 2.93
N VAL A 26 -5.28 -11.33 2.04
CA VAL A 26 -4.76 -9.95 2.13
C VAL A 26 -5.07 -9.46 3.54
N ASN A 27 -4.02 -9.27 4.33
CA ASN A 27 -4.15 -8.83 5.70
C ASN A 27 -4.77 -7.42 5.69
N PRO A 28 -5.95 -7.21 6.29
CA PRO A 28 -6.56 -5.88 6.33
C PRO A 28 -5.82 -4.92 7.27
N GLN A 29 -4.79 -5.39 7.98
CA GLN A 29 -3.98 -4.62 8.94
C GLN A 29 -2.76 -3.98 8.25
N PRO A 30 -2.29 -2.80 8.69
CA PRO A 30 -1.05 -2.25 8.17
C PRO A 30 0.16 -3.12 8.56
N GLU A 31 1.15 -3.16 7.67
CA GLU A 31 2.36 -3.97 7.81
C GLU A 31 3.61 -3.12 7.61
N GLU A 32 4.71 -3.56 8.22
CA GLU A 32 6.03 -2.98 7.98
C GLU A 32 6.52 -3.36 6.57
N PHE A 33 7.08 -2.40 5.85
CA PHE A 33 7.70 -2.62 4.55
C PHE A 33 9.11 -2.00 4.50
N PRO A 34 10.12 -2.63 5.14
CA PRO A 34 11.46 -2.06 5.27
C PRO A 34 12.17 -1.79 3.93
N SER A 35 11.83 -2.52 2.88
CA SER A 35 12.42 -2.37 1.54
C SER A 35 11.66 -1.38 0.65
N PHE A 36 10.59 -0.73 1.14
CA PHE A 36 9.88 0.30 0.39
C PHE A 36 10.80 1.49 0.09
N LYS A 37 10.83 1.89 -1.17
CA LYS A 37 11.57 3.06 -1.66
C LYS A 37 10.59 3.96 -2.41
N PRO A 38 10.24 5.13 -1.85
CA PRO A 38 9.47 6.11 -2.59
C PRO A 38 10.20 6.58 -3.84
N LYS A 39 9.46 6.98 -4.87
CA LYS A 39 9.98 7.67 -6.05
C LYS A 39 10.29 9.10 -5.68
N ASP A 40 11.56 9.50 -5.80
CA ASP A 40 11.95 10.90 -5.66
C ASP A 40 11.36 11.75 -6.80
N VAL A 41 10.30 12.49 -6.50
CA VAL A 41 9.65 13.43 -7.45
C VAL A 41 10.57 14.62 -7.79
N HIS A 42 11.66 14.84 -7.04
CA HIS A 42 12.61 15.94 -7.26
C HIS A 42 13.61 15.72 -8.40
N LYS A 43 13.61 14.57 -9.07
CA LYS A 43 14.33 14.44 -10.35
C LYS A 43 13.42 14.95 -11.46
N LYS A 44 13.65 16.22 -11.84
CA LYS A 44 13.12 16.85 -13.06
C LYS A 44 12.95 15.81 -14.16
N SER A 45 11.71 15.59 -14.58
CA SER A 45 11.45 14.94 -15.86
C SER A 45 11.87 15.92 -16.95
N ASP A 46 13.12 15.81 -17.39
CA ASP A 46 13.56 16.30 -18.70
C ASP A 46 12.95 15.40 -19.81
N ALA A 47 11.64 15.17 -19.73
CA ALA A 47 10.84 14.45 -20.71
C ALA A 47 9.74 15.40 -21.19
N GLU A 48 10.14 16.15 -22.20
CA GLU A 48 9.37 16.86 -23.20
C GLU A 48 7.95 16.30 -23.41
N GLY A 49 6.95 17.18 -23.26
CA GLY A 49 5.82 17.15 -24.19
C GLY A 49 4.56 16.37 -23.80
N LEU A 50 4.04 16.49 -22.58
CA LEU A 50 2.59 16.50 -22.34
C LEU A 50 2.29 17.40 -21.13
N ASN A 51 1.40 18.37 -21.30
CA ASN A 51 0.87 19.29 -20.28
C ASN A 51 0.88 18.67 -18.87
N ALA A 52 1.80 19.08 -17.99
CA ALA A 52 1.89 18.58 -16.61
C ALA A 52 0.76 19.14 -15.73
N TRP A 53 -0.49 18.86 -16.10
CA TRP A 53 -1.64 19.03 -15.23
C TRP A 53 -1.61 17.87 -14.24
N GLY A 54 -0.83 18.02 -13.18
CA GLY A 54 -0.82 17.08 -12.06
C GLY A 54 -2.21 17.01 -11.40
N CYS A 55 -2.51 15.89 -10.77
CA CYS A 55 -3.71 15.77 -9.95
C CYS A 55 -3.47 16.41 -8.58
N SER A 56 -4.52 17.04 -8.07
CA SER A 56 -4.52 17.60 -6.72
C SER A 56 -5.11 16.61 -5.74
N TYR A 57 -4.39 16.35 -4.67
CA TYR A 57 -4.80 15.47 -3.59
C TYR A 57 -4.97 16.27 -2.30
N THR A 58 -6.04 15.98 -1.56
CA THR A 58 -6.23 16.41 -0.19
C THR A 58 -6.09 15.20 0.72
N VAL A 59 -5.09 15.21 1.60
CA VAL A 59 -4.86 14.15 2.58
C VAL A 59 -5.29 14.65 3.94
N LYS A 60 -6.19 13.91 4.58
CA LYS A 60 -6.64 14.16 5.95
C LYS A 60 -6.11 13.06 6.83
N ILE A 61 -5.52 13.42 7.96
CA ILE A 61 -4.98 12.45 8.92
C ILE A 61 -5.61 12.74 10.27
N LYS A 62 -6.30 11.76 10.84
CA LYS A 62 -6.78 11.84 12.21
C LYS A 62 -5.77 11.18 13.14
N THR A 63 -5.26 11.95 14.09
CA THR A 63 -4.41 11.42 15.16
C THR A 63 -5.29 10.78 16.22
N SER A 64 -4.94 9.58 16.66
CA SER A 64 -5.68 8.86 17.69
C SER A 64 -5.65 9.59 19.02
N CYS A 65 -6.73 9.45 19.81
CA CYS A 65 -6.76 9.90 21.20
C CYS A 65 -5.80 9.12 22.12
N TYR A 66 -5.29 7.97 21.67
CA TYR A 66 -4.25 7.21 22.36
C TYR A 66 -2.82 7.65 22.00
N SER A 67 -2.67 8.57 21.05
CA SER A 67 -1.35 9.13 20.67
C SER A 67 -0.75 9.96 21.82
N PRO A 68 0.57 10.20 21.86
CA PRO A 68 1.17 11.27 22.66
C PRO A 68 0.47 12.61 22.44
N ARG A 69 0.58 13.54 23.40
CA ARG A 69 -0.10 14.84 23.34
C ARG A 69 0.27 15.63 22.07
N TYR A 70 1.54 15.58 21.71
CA TYR A 70 2.12 16.12 20.49
C TYR A 70 3.29 15.21 20.08
N THR A 71 3.74 15.30 18.84
CA THR A 71 4.94 14.62 18.34
C THR A 71 5.82 15.60 17.58
N ARG A 72 7.13 15.54 17.79
CA ARG A 72 8.13 16.27 17.00
C ARG A 72 8.81 15.37 15.97
N ASP A 73 8.36 14.11 15.90
CA ASP A 73 8.90 13.14 14.98
C ASP A 73 8.59 13.54 13.55
N MET A 74 9.56 13.31 12.66
CA MET A 74 9.34 13.54 11.24
C MET A 74 8.38 12.49 10.70
N ILE A 75 7.26 12.93 10.13
CA ILE A 75 6.28 12.06 9.49
C ILE A 75 6.38 12.22 7.98
N SER A 76 6.74 11.13 7.30
CA SER A 76 6.73 11.02 5.84
C SER A 76 5.52 10.21 5.38
N LEU A 77 5.04 10.47 4.17
CA LEU A 77 3.89 9.82 3.56
C LEU A 77 4.21 9.46 2.11
N ALA A 78 3.82 8.25 1.70
CA ALA A 78 3.80 7.84 0.30
C ALA A 78 2.50 7.09 -0.01
N PHE A 79 1.87 7.38 -1.14
CA PHE A 79 0.69 6.63 -1.62
C PHE A 79 0.63 6.61 -3.13
N GLY A 80 -0.15 5.68 -3.68
CA GLY A 80 -0.36 5.61 -5.11
C GLY A 80 -1.23 4.43 -5.53
N ASP A 81 -1.16 4.10 -6.81
CA ASP A 81 -1.95 3.03 -7.44
C ASP A 81 -1.08 1.84 -7.90
N THR A 82 -1.74 0.83 -8.50
CA THR A 82 -1.07 -0.40 -8.99
C THR A 82 0.02 -0.11 -10.03
N TYR A 83 -0.04 1.04 -10.71
CA TYR A 83 0.93 1.47 -11.72
C TYR A 83 2.05 2.34 -11.14
N ARG A 84 2.09 2.52 -9.81
CA ARG A 84 3.04 3.39 -9.11
C ARG A 84 2.96 4.84 -9.61
N ASN A 85 1.75 5.33 -9.92
CA ASN A 85 1.47 6.78 -9.92
C ASN A 85 1.51 7.24 -8.47
N GLU A 86 2.70 7.61 -8.02
CA GLU A 86 3.04 7.76 -6.60
C GLU A 86 3.19 9.23 -6.23
N VAL A 87 2.63 9.58 -5.08
CA VAL A 87 2.85 10.86 -4.41
C VAL A 87 3.68 10.60 -3.17
N TYR A 88 4.77 11.35 -3.00
CA TYR A 88 5.68 11.24 -1.87
C TYR A 88 5.87 12.60 -1.20
N ALA A 89 5.60 12.67 0.10
CA ALA A 89 5.91 13.79 0.96
C ALA A 89 7.00 13.37 1.96
N PRO A 90 8.24 13.90 1.85
CA PRO A 90 9.32 13.53 2.76
C PRO A 90 9.08 14.01 4.20
N ARG A 91 8.32 15.08 4.36
CA ARG A 91 7.92 15.63 5.65
C ARG A 91 6.56 16.30 5.50
N LEU A 92 5.60 15.92 6.35
CA LEU A 92 4.25 16.48 6.36
C LEU A 92 4.07 17.66 7.32
N ASP A 93 4.85 17.70 8.41
CA ASP A 93 4.72 18.76 9.40
C ASP A 93 5.33 20.08 8.92
N ASP A 94 4.65 21.18 9.24
CA ASP A 94 5.23 22.52 9.27
C ASP A 94 5.58 22.83 10.75
N PRO A 95 6.85 23.12 11.08
CA PRO A 95 7.32 23.32 12.45
C PRO A 95 6.57 24.38 13.26
N SER A 96 5.71 25.19 12.64
CA SER A 96 4.93 26.25 13.28
C SER A 96 3.46 25.90 13.61
N THR A 97 2.95 24.73 13.22
CA THR A 97 1.48 24.54 13.04
C THR A 97 0.75 23.63 14.04
N GLY A 98 1.45 22.98 14.98
CA GLY A 98 0.79 22.06 15.93
C GLY A 98 0.18 20.82 15.25
N THR A 99 0.72 20.41 14.10
CA THR A 99 0.31 19.17 13.41
C THR A 99 0.49 17.95 14.30
N PHE A 100 -0.41 16.99 14.15
CA PHE A 100 -0.40 15.69 14.81
C PHE A 100 -0.63 15.73 16.33
N GLU A 101 -1.33 16.76 16.81
CA GLU A 101 -1.85 16.78 18.18
C GLU A 101 -2.82 15.61 18.45
N ARG A 102 -2.85 15.16 19.70
CA ARG A 102 -3.76 14.09 20.13
C ARG A 102 -5.22 14.43 19.78
N CYS A 103 -5.96 13.47 19.23
CA CYS A 103 -7.35 13.61 18.81
C CYS A 103 -7.60 14.67 17.71
N SER A 104 -6.56 15.26 17.10
CA SER A 104 -6.73 16.26 16.04
C SER A 104 -6.97 15.62 14.67
N THR A 105 -7.39 16.44 13.70
CA THR A 105 -7.36 16.08 12.29
C THR A 105 -6.62 17.14 11.51
N ASP A 106 -5.51 16.76 10.89
CA ASP A 106 -4.70 17.63 10.06
C ASP A 106 -5.02 17.42 8.58
N THR A 107 -4.91 18.47 7.77
CA THR A 107 -5.22 18.45 6.33
C THR A 107 -4.06 18.99 5.51
N PHE A 108 -3.62 18.20 4.54
CA PHE A 108 -2.50 18.51 3.66
C PHE A 108 -2.97 18.55 2.20
N LYS A 109 -2.59 19.59 1.46
CA LYS A 109 -2.80 19.68 0.02
C LYS A 109 -1.51 19.34 -0.70
N MET A 110 -1.56 18.48 -1.70
CA MET A 110 -0.38 18.06 -2.45
C MET A 110 -0.71 17.81 -3.91
N GLN A 111 0.33 17.83 -4.75
CA GLN A 111 0.24 17.56 -6.17
C GLN A 111 1.03 16.31 -6.51
N GLY A 112 0.59 15.60 -7.55
CA GLY A 112 1.28 14.41 -8.03
C GLY A 112 0.74 13.94 -9.38
N PRO A 113 1.25 12.82 -9.90
CA PRO A 113 0.71 12.21 -11.10
C PRO A 113 -0.76 11.82 -10.87
N CYS A 114 -1.60 12.03 -11.88
CA CYS A 114 -2.95 11.48 -11.87
C CYS A 114 -2.89 9.94 -11.91
N GLY A 115 -3.69 9.30 -11.08
CA GLY A 115 -3.75 7.85 -10.98
C GLY A 115 -5.10 7.27 -11.37
N TYR A 116 -5.21 5.95 -11.26
CA TYR A 116 -6.42 5.19 -11.55
C TYR A 116 -7.20 4.77 -10.30
N GLY A 117 -6.80 5.27 -9.13
CA GLY A 117 -7.37 4.94 -7.84
C GLY A 117 -6.28 4.48 -6.88
N VAL A 118 -6.13 5.21 -5.78
CA VAL A 118 -5.13 4.90 -4.74
C VAL A 118 -5.47 3.55 -4.09
N CYS A 119 -4.48 2.66 -4.01
CA CYS A 119 -4.64 1.33 -3.43
C CYS A 119 -3.54 0.95 -2.42
N TYR A 120 -2.48 1.76 -2.29
CA TYR A 120 -1.51 1.61 -1.21
C TYR A 120 -1.23 2.96 -0.53
N LEU A 121 -0.85 2.88 0.73
CA LEU A 121 -0.42 4.02 1.53
C LEU A 121 0.56 3.56 2.59
N TYR A 122 1.70 4.23 2.69
CA TYR A 122 2.69 4.01 3.72
C TYR A 122 3.01 5.31 4.45
N LEU A 123 3.11 5.21 5.77
CA LEU A 123 3.63 6.25 6.65
C LEU A 123 5.00 5.84 7.15
N ARG A 124 5.87 6.81 7.40
CA ARG A 124 7.14 6.57 8.10
C ARG A 124 7.34 7.64 9.15
N ARG A 125 7.51 7.20 10.40
CA ARG A 125 7.87 8.07 11.52
C ARG A 125 9.36 7.99 11.76
N SER A 126 10.00 9.11 12.06
CA SER A 126 11.41 9.14 12.47
C SER A 126 11.60 10.07 13.66
N GLY A 127 11.87 9.49 14.83
CA GLY A 127 12.10 10.21 16.07
C GLY A 127 11.76 9.39 17.30
N TRP A 128 11.61 10.07 18.43
CA TRP A 128 11.52 9.46 19.76
C TRP A 128 10.15 9.62 20.42
N ASP A 129 9.36 10.62 20.01
CA ASP A 129 8.12 10.98 20.71
C ASP A 129 7.02 9.92 20.50
N GLY A 130 7.03 9.24 19.34
CA GLY A 130 5.98 8.32 18.94
C GLY A 130 4.78 9.05 18.32
N TRP A 131 3.94 8.30 17.61
CA TRP A 131 2.70 8.83 17.03
C TRP A 131 1.78 7.68 16.60
N THR A 132 0.48 7.86 16.81
CA THR A 132 -0.55 6.86 16.48
C THR A 132 -1.65 7.51 15.64
N PRO A 133 -1.70 7.28 14.32
CA PRO A 133 -2.83 7.67 13.50
C PRO A 133 -4.03 6.74 13.73
N GLU A 134 -5.23 7.32 13.73
CA GLU A 134 -6.49 6.56 13.69
C GLU A 134 -6.81 6.18 12.24
N TRP A 135 -6.80 7.16 11.34
CA TRP A 135 -7.00 6.93 9.90
C TRP A 135 -6.31 7.99 9.05
N VAL A 136 -6.06 7.62 7.79
CA VAL A 136 -5.62 8.52 6.73
C VAL A 136 -6.63 8.43 5.58
N GLN A 137 -7.20 9.57 5.19
CA GLN A 137 -8.11 9.69 4.07
C GLN A 137 -7.44 10.47 2.96
N ILE A 138 -7.46 9.93 1.74
CA ILE A 138 -6.96 10.59 0.54
C ILE A 138 -8.16 10.91 -0.35
N LEU A 139 -8.28 12.18 -0.72
CA LEU A 139 -9.25 12.68 -1.69
C LEU A 139 -8.50 13.17 -2.93
N GLU A 140 -8.71 12.49 -4.06
CA GLU A 140 -8.31 12.97 -5.37
C GLU A 140 -9.33 14.01 -5.85
N THR A 141 -8.93 15.27 -5.88
CA THR A 141 -9.85 16.40 -6.11
C THR A 141 -10.34 16.43 -7.55
N SER A 142 -9.46 16.11 -8.51
CA SER A 142 -9.76 16.16 -9.95
C SER A 142 -10.83 15.16 -10.39
N TYR A 143 -10.93 14.02 -9.71
CA TYR A 143 -11.81 12.92 -10.08
C TYR A 143 -12.81 12.54 -8.97
N HIS A 144 -12.88 13.32 -7.89
CA HIS A 144 -13.73 13.10 -6.72
C HIS A 144 -13.66 11.67 -6.14
N ARG A 145 -12.49 11.03 -6.23
CA ARG A 145 -12.27 9.69 -5.65
C ARG A 145 -11.72 9.82 -4.25
N SER A 146 -12.18 8.98 -3.34
CA SER A 146 -11.66 8.93 -1.98
C SER A 146 -11.38 7.51 -1.52
N VAL A 147 -10.36 7.37 -0.69
CA VAL A 147 -10.01 6.12 0.00
C VAL A 147 -9.59 6.45 1.43
N THR A 148 -9.93 5.57 2.37
CA THR A 148 -9.56 5.70 3.78
C THR A 148 -8.82 4.46 4.24
N PHE A 149 -7.67 4.65 4.88
CA PHE A 149 -6.83 3.63 5.49
C PHE A 149 -6.88 3.76 7.02
N TYR A 150 -7.23 2.68 7.72
CA TYR A 150 -7.44 2.68 9.17
C TYR A 150 -6.29 2.01 9.91
N TYR A 151 -5.52 2.78 10.69
CA TYR A 151 -4.30 2.29 11.34
C TYR A 151 -4.55 1.75 12.75
N GLY A 152 -4.96 2.62 13.69
CA GLY A 152 -5.27 2.25 15.07
C GLY A 152 -4.08 1.77 15.93
N SER A 153 -2.87 1.80 15.40
CA SER A 153 -1.64 1.30 16.06
C SER A 153 -0.51 2.35 15.96
N PRO A 154 0.42 2.39 16.94
CA PRO A 154 1.57 3.29 16.88
C PRO A 154 2.45 2.99 15.67
N ILE A 155 2.94 4.03 14.99
CA ILE A 155 3.85 3.86 13.85
C ILE A 155 5.24 3.46 14.37
N PRO A 156 5.84 2.35 13.89
CA PRO A 156 7.19 1.97 14.29
C PRO A 156 8.23 3.00 13.82
N ASN A 157 9.36 3.08 14.51
CA ASN A 157 10.39 4.08 14.21
C ASN A 157 11.19 3.68 12.97
N ALA A 158 11.45 4.64 12.09
CA ALA A 158 12.35 4.56 10.96
C ALA A 158 12.05 3.50 9.88
N VAL A 159 10.86 2.90 9.89
CA VAL A 159 10.38 1.93 8.90
C VAL A 159 9.09 2.42 8.24
N TRP A 160 8.88 2.08 6.97
CA TRP A 160 7.62 2.33 6.29
C TRP A 160 6.56 1.35 6.81
N TYR A 161 5.37 1.86 7.14
CA TYR A 161 4.29 1.08 7.73
C TYR A 161 2.94 1.47 7.13
N GLY A 162 2.17 0.50 6.66
CA GLY A 162 0.92 0.79 5.98
C GLY A 162 0.36 -0.36 5.15
N PHE A 163 -0.37 -0.02 4.10
CA PHE A 163 -1.22 -0.94 3.36
C PHE A 163 -0.77 -1.02 1.91
N ASN A 164 -0.90 -2.21 1.33
CA ASN A 164 -0.87 -2.40 -0.12
C ASN A 164 -1.99 -3.35 -0.53
N ASN A 165 -3.12 -2.75 -0.90
CA ASN A 165 -4.32 -3.45 -1.34
C ASN A 165 -4.44 -3.38 -2.87
N CYS A 166 -3.34 -3.15 -3.58
CA CYS A 166 -3.38 -3.02 -5.02
C CYS A 166 -3.71 -4.37 -5.66
N PRO A 167 -4.57 -4.37 -6.70
CA PRO A 167 -4.85 -5.59 -7.43
C PRO A 167 -3.54 -6.08 -8.06
N HIS A 168 -3.23 -7.36 -7.84
CA HIS A 168 -2.14 -8.01 -8.54
C HIS A 168 -2.47 -8.00 -10.04
N LEU A 169 -1.57 -7.42 -10.83
CA LEU A 169 -1.66 -7.53 -12.27
C LEU A 169 -1.42 -9.00 -12.62
N VAL A 170 -2.49 -9.73 -12.94
CA VAL A 170 -2.36 -11.09 -13.48
C VAL A 170 -1.75 -10.94 -14.86
N THR A 171 -0.43 -11.11 -14.97
CA THR A 171 0.21 -11.33 -16.27
C THR A 171 -0.35 -12.65 -16.80
N LYS A 172 -1.30 -12.54 -17.73
CA LYS A 172 -1.77 -13.68 -18.52
C LYS A 172 -0.53 -14.25 -19.21
N ALA A 173 -0.03 -15.39 -18.73
CA ALA A 173 0.99 -16.13 -19.44
C ALA A 173 0.42 -16.44 -20.83
N THR A 174 0.90 -15.73 -21.84
CA THR A 174 0.53 -15.98 -23.22
C THR A 174 0.99 -17.39 -23.55
N GLY A 175 0.02 -18.30 -23.68
CA GLY A 175 0.27 -19.70 -23.98
C GLY A 175 1.02 -19.85 -25.29
N GLY A 176 2.18 -20.51 -25.23
CA GLY A 176 2.83 -21.10 -26.38
C GLY A 176 2.16 -22.43 -26.70
N ALA A 177 1.04 -22.40 -27.42
CA ALA A 177 0.55 -23.58 -28.12
C ALA A 177 1.46 -23.81 -29.33
N HIS A 178 2.49 -24.65 -29.17
CA HIS A 178 3.27 -25.15 -30.29
C HIS A 178 2.45 -26.22 -31.01
N LEU A 179 1.75 -25.80 -32.07
CA LEU A 179 1.25 -26.72 -33.09
C LEU A 179 2.46 -27.31 -33.81
N ILE A 180 2.58 -28.63 -33.81
CA ILE A 180 3.39 -29.34 -34.82
C ILE A 180 2.40 -30.11 -35.69
N SER A 181 2.36 -29.68 -36.95
CA SER A 181 1.67 -30.32 -38.07
C SER A 181 2.73 -30.92 -38.99
N GLY A 182 2.49 -32.15 -39.47
CA GLY A 182 3.25 -32.83 -40.54
C GLY A 182 4.51 -33.53 -40.05
N VAL A 183 4.83 -34.77 -40.44
CA VAL A 183 4.37 -35.66 -41.52
C VAL A 183 4.46 -37.10 -41.01
#